data_AF-A0A967L6D8-F1
#
_entry.id   AF-A0A967L6D8-F1
#
_cell.length_a   1.000
_cell.length_b   1.000
_cell.length_c   1.000
_cell.angle_alpha   90.00
_cell.angle_beta   90.00
_cell.angle_gamma   90.00
#
_symmetry.space_group_name_H-M   'P 1'
#
loop_
_entity.id
_entity.type
_entity.pdbx_description
1 polymer ?
#
loop_
_entity_poly.entity_id
_entity_poly.type
_entity_poly.pdbx_seq_one_letter_code
_entity_poly.pdbx_strand_id
1 'polypeptide(L)'
;MFEQMEFVGVRSTGIITLTSFFTGAVFALQAGKVYALFNMETLVGATVGLSLTREIAPVFAALMVTARACSAMAAELGTMRVTEQID
;
A
#
# COMPACT_ATOMS: atom_id res chain seq x y z
N MET A 1 -0.92 -15.09 -18.94
CA MET A 1 -1.23 -13.66 -18.73
C MET A 1 -2.26 -13.45 -17.63
N PHE A 2 -3.43 -14.10 -17.68
CA PHE A 2 -4.43 -14.03 -16.61
C PHE A 2 -3.91 -14.48 -15.23
N GLU A 3 -3.13 -15.56 -15.14
CA GLU A 3 -2.48 -15.98 -13.88
C GLU A 3 -1.54 -14.93 -13.30
N GLN A 4 -0.75 -14.25 -14.15
CA GLN A 4 0.14 -13.18 -13.69
C GLN A 4 -0.64 -11.95 -13.19
N MET A 5 -1.80 -11.65 -13.81
CA MET A 5 -2.68 -10.58 -13.32
C MET A 5 -3.32 -10.95 -11.97
N GLU A 6 -3.74 -12.20 -11.78
CA GLU A 6 -4.23 -12.70 -10.50
C GLU A 6 -3.13 -12.68 -9.42
N PHE A 7 -1.92 -13.08 -9.79
CA PHE A 7 -0.77 -13.11 -8.90
C PHE A 7 -0.36 -11.71 -8.43
N VAL A 8 -0.25 -10.76 -9.35
CA VAL A 8 0.18 -9.39 -9.05
C VAL A 8 -0.94 -8.61 -8.36
N GLY A 9 -2.16 -8.70 -8.86
CA GLY A 9 -3.31 -7.97 -8.34
C GLY A 9 -3.93 -8.65 -7.11
N VAL A 10 -4.60 -9.78 -7.32
CA VAL A 10 -5.47 -10.42 -6.32
C VAL A 10 -4.68 -10.89 -5.11
N ARG A 11 -3.56 -11.59 -5.29
CA ARG A 11 -2.76 -12.07 -4.14
C ARG A 11 -2.09 -10.94 -3.35
N SER A 12 -2.01 -9.73 -3.89
CA SER A 12 -1.44 -8.57 -3.21
C SER A 12 -2.47 -7.75 -2.42
N THR A 13 -3.77 -7.87 -2.74
CA THR A 13 -4.85 -7.09 -2.10
C THR A 13 -4.83 -7.18 -0.57
N GLY A 14 -4.65 -8.38 0.01
CA GLY A 14 -4.66 -8.54 1.46
C GLY A 14 -3.58 -7.73 2.19
N ILE A 15 -2.34 -7.73 1.69
CA ILE A 15 -1.25 -6.93 2.26
C ILE A 15 -1.51 -5.43 2.06
N ILE A 16 -1.99 -5.03 0.87
CA ILE A 16 -2.27 -3.63 0.55
C ILE A 16 -3.36 -3.07 1.48
N THR A 17 -4.45 -3.80 1.68
CA THR A 17 -5.56 -3.37 2.56
C THR A 17 -5.09 -3.25 4.01
N LEU A 18 -4.31 -4.22 4.50
CA LEU A 18 -3.83 -4.21 5.88
C LEU A 18 -2.89 -3.02 6.15
N THR A 19 -1.90 -2.81 5.29
CA THR A 19 -0.92 -1.73 5.49
C THR A 19 -1.51 -0.34 5.29
N SER A 20 -2.39 -0.17 4.29
CA SER A 20 -3.09 1.09 4.05
C SER A 20 -4.06 1.44 5.19
N PHE A 21 -4.75 0.45 5.77
CA PHE A 21 -5.64 0.66 6.91
C PHE A 21 -4.88 1.21 8.13
N PHE A 22 -3.80 0.54 8.55
CA PHE A 22 -3.03 0.99 9.71
C PHE A 22 -2.35 2.34 9.46
N THR A 23 -1.80 2.55 8.26
CA THR A 23 -1.22 3.86 7.89
C THR A 23 -2.26 4.97 7.93
N GLY A 24 -3.47 4.71 7.40
CA GLY A 24 -4.57 5.67 7.42
C GLY A 24 -5.05 5.99 8.83
N ALA A 25 -5.12 5.00 9.72
CA ALA A 25 -5.46 5.20 11.12
C ALA A 25 -4.44 6.09 11.84
N VAL A 26 -3.14 5.86 11.63
CA VAL A 26 -2.07 6.70 12.20
C VAL A 26 -2.15 8.13 11.66
N PHE A 27 -2.38 8.30 10.36
CA PHE A 27 -2.54 9.61 9.74
C PHE A 27 -3.74 10.38 10.32
N ALA A 28 -4.88 9.71 10.50
CA ALA A 28 -6.07 10.31 11.11
C ALA A 28 -5.81 10.75 12.56
N LEU A 29 -5.15 9.91 13.37
CA LEU A 29 -4.78 10.26 14.74
C LEU A 29 -3.83 11.46 14.80
N GLN A 30 -2.87 11.54 13.88
CA GLN A 30 -1.93 12.65 13.83
C GLN A 30 -2.59 13.95 13.36
N ALA A 31 -3.42 13.88 12.32
CA ALA A 31 -4.22 15.02 11.86
C ALA A 31 -5.13 15.54 12.98
N GLY A 32 -5.81 14.66 13.71
CA GLY A 32 -6.64 15.02 14.86
C GLY A 32 -5.89 15.84 15.90
N LYS A 33 -4.67 15.41 16.28
CA LYS A 33 -3.82 16.16 17.22
C LYS A 33 -3.43 17.54 16.69
N VAL A 34 -3.15 17.66 15.39
CA VAL A 34 -2.82 18.96 14.77
C VAL A 34 -4.01 19.90 14.83
N TYR A 35 -5.19 19.45 14.41
CA TYR A 35 -6.40 20.28 14.39
C TYR A 35 -6.93 20.64 15.79
N ALA A 36 -6.70 19.79 16.79
CA ALA A 36 -7.01 20.08 18.19
C ALA A 36 -6.24 21.31 18.70
N LEU A 37 -4.99 21.54 18.23
CA LEU A 37 -4.21 22.73 18.59
C LEU A 37 -4.83 24.03 18.05
N PHE A 38 -5.58 23.95 16.94
CA PHE A 38 -6.23 25.08 16.30
C PHE A 38 -7.72 25.21 16.66
N ASN A 39 -8.23 24.38 17.58
CA ASN A 39 -9.67 24.27 17.90
C ASN A 39 -10.56 24.00 16.66
N MET A 40 -10.03 23.25 15.68
CA MET A 40 -10.70 22.96 14.40
C MET A 40 -10.93 21.45 14.17
N GLU A 41 -11.36 20.73 15.20
CA GLU A 41 -11.52 19.28 15.17
C GLU A 41 -12.52 18.78 14.11
N THR A 42 -13.52 19.61 13.75
CA THR A 42 -14.51 19.29 12.71
C THR A 42 -13.93 19.20 11.30
N LEU A 43 -12.76 19.81 11.03
CA LEU A 43 -12.12 19.76 9.72
C LEU A 43 -11.27 18.50 9.50
N VAL A 44 -10.97 17.75 10.57
CA VAL A 44 -10.13 16.55 10.53
C VAL A 44 -10.64 15.55 9.49
N GLY A 45 -11.94 15.23 9.51
CA GLY A 45 -12.53 14.24 8.61
C GLY A 45 -12.45 14.66 7.13
N ALA A 46 -12.72 15.93 6.83
CA ALA A 46 -12.66 16.46 5.47
C ALA A 46 -11.22 16.45 4.93
N THR A 47 -10.25 16.93 5.70
CA THR A 47 -8.84 16.94 5.30
C THR A 47 -8.29 15.53 5.15
N VAL A 48 -8.54 14.66 6.13
CA VAL A 48 -8.05 13.28 6.11
C VAL A 48 -8.64 12.53 4.91
N GLY A 49 -9.94 12.66 4.65
CA GLY A 49 -10.59 12.03 3.50
C GLY A 49 -10.05 12.54 2.16
N LEU A 50 -9.84 13.85 2.01
CA LEU A 50 -9.34 14.44 0.78
C LEU A 50 -7.88 14.04 0.50
N SER A 51 -7.01 14.14 1.51
CA SER A 51 -5.58 13.79 1.39
C SER A 51 -5.38 12.30 1.18
N LEU A 52 -6.14 11.44 1.87
CA LEU A 52 -6.09 9.99 1.66
C LEU A 52 -6.48 9.64 0.22
N THR A 53 -7.56 10.21 -0.29
CA THR A 53 -8.07 9.84 -1.62
C THR A 53 -7.18 10.35 -2.75
N ARG A 54 -6.63 11.56 -2.64
CA ARG A 54 -5.86 12.20 -3.72
C ARG A 54 -4.39 11.83 -3.75
N GLU A 55 -3.78 11.59 -2.60
CA GLU A 55 -2.32 11.48 -2.50
C GLU A 55 -1.93 10.11 -1.95
N ILE A 56 -2.36 9.80 -0.74
CA ILE A 56 -1.83 8.66 0.00
C ILE A 56 -2.32 7.33 -0.58
N ALA A 57 -3.61 7.17 -0.88
CA ALA A 57 -4.16 5.93 -1.43
C ALA A 57 -3.51 5.51 -2.76
N PRO A 58 -3.40 6.37 -3.80
CA PRO A 58 -2.76 5.97 -5.05
C PRO A 58 -1.26 5.70 -4.89
N VAL A 59 -0.54 6.48 -4.06
CA VAL A 59 0.89 6.27 -3.81
C VAL A 59 1.13 4.93 -3.10
N PHE A 60 0.38 4.65 -2.03
CA PHE A 60 0.52 3.39 -1.30
C PHE A 60 0.10 2.18 -2.13
N ALA A 61 -0.98 2.29 -2.93
CA ALA A 61 -1.38 1.20 -3.82
C ALA A 61 -0.26 0.87 -4.82
N ALA A 62 0.29 1.87 -5.51
CA ALA A 62 1.38 1.67 -6.45
C ALA A 62 2.63 1.08 -5.79
N LEU A 63 3.05 1.65 -4.66
CA LEU A 63 4.24 1.20 -3.94
C LEU A 63 4.09 -0.24 -3.43
N MET A 64 2.97 -0.57 -2.81
CA MET A 64 2.73 -1.89 -2.22
C MET A 64 2.57 -2.98 -3.29
N VAL A 65 1.84 -2.72 -4.38
CA VAL A 65 1.72 -3.67 -5.51
C VAL A 65 3.10 -3.97 -6.09
N THR A 66 3.87 -2.92 -6.37
CA THR A 66 5.19 -3.06 -7.00
C THR A 66 6.16 -3.79 -6.09
N ALA A 67 6.20 -3.43 -4.80
CA ALA A 67 7.07 -4.08 -3.81
C ALA A 67 6.77 -5.60 -3.71
N ARG A 68 5.49 -5.97 -3.57
CA ARG A 68 5.10 -7.38 -3.43
C ARG A 68 5.38 -8.18 -4.70
N ALA A 69 5.06 -7.63 -5.87
CA ALA A 69 5.28 -8.27 -7.15
C ALA A 69 6.79 -8.44 -7.45
N CYS A 70 7.60 -7.40 -7.29
CA CYS A 70 9.03 -7.46 -7.52
C CYS A 70 9.72 -8.46 -6.59
N SER A 71 9.42 -8.45 -5.28
CA SER A 71 10.03 -9.42 -4.34
C SER A 71 9.69 -10.86 -4.70
N ALA A 72 8.44 -11.11 -5.13
CA ALA A 72 8.04 -12.46 -5.53
C ALA A 72 8.72 -12.90 -6.82
N MET A 73 8.75 -12.05 -7.85
CA MET A 73 9.42 -12.36 -9.12
C MET A 73 10.93 -12.55 -8.93
N ALA A 74 11.56 -11.71 -8.10
CA ALA A 74 12.98 -11.84 -7.77
C ALA A 74 13.27 -13.15 -7.03
N ALA A 75 12.40 -13.58 -6.11
CA ALA A 75 12.53 -14.86 -5.44
C ALA A 75 12.39 -16.03 -6.43
N GLU A 76 11.42 -15.98 -7.34
CA GLU A 76 11.20 -17.02 -8.35
C GLU A 76 12.41 -17.15 -9.30
N LEU A 77 12.91 -16.03 -9.81
CA LEU A 77 14.15 -15.99 -10.61
C LEU A 77 15.36 -16.50 -9.82
N GLY A 78 15.47 -16.13 -8.53
CA GLY A 78 16.52 -16.63 -7.65
C GLY A 78 16.47 -18.15 -7.50
N THR A 79 15.28 -18.72 -7.31
CA THR A 79 15.12 -20.18 -7.24
C THR A 79 15.48 -20.86 -8.55
N MET A 80 15.04 -20.33 -9.69
CA MET A 80 15.34 -20.89 -11.01
C MET A 80 16.85 -20.90 -11.31
N ARG A 81 17.57 -19.85 -10.86
CA ARG A 81 19.04 -19.78 -10.97
C ARG A 81 19.74 -20.83 -10.11
N VAL A 82 19.28 -21.05 -8.87
CA VAL A 82 19.85 -22.06 -7.96
C VAL A 82 19.60 -23.48 -8.47
N THR A 83 18.46 -23.71 -9.13
CA THR A 83 18.12 -24.99 -9.75
C THR A 83 18.67 -25.16 -11.17
N GLU A 84 19.52 -24.25 -11.65
CA GLU A 84 20.13 -24.28 -12.99
C GLU A 84 19.11 -24.38 -14.15
N GLN A 85 17.90 -23.86 -13.98
CA GLN A 85 16.87 -23.90 -15.04
C GLN A 85 17.04 -22.78 -16.09
N ILE A 86 17.79 -21.73 -15.74
CA ILE A 86 18.03 -20.53 -16.54
C ILE A 86 19.54 -20.26 -16.71
N ASP A 87 20.36 -21.30 -16.54
CA ASP A 87 21.76 -21.29 -16.96
C ASP A 87 21.89 -21.82 -18.40
#